data_AF-A0A832B7U1-F1
#
_entry.id   AF-A0A832B7U1-F1
#
_cell.length_a   1.000
_cell.length_b   1.000
_cell.length_c   1.000
_cell.angle_alpha   90.00
_cell.angle_beta   90.00
_cell.angle_gamma   90.00
#
_symmetry.space_group_name_H-M   'P 1'
#
loop_
_entity.id
_entity.type
_entity.pdbx_description
1 polymer ?
#
loop_
_entity_poly.entity_id
_entity_poly.type
_entity_poly.pdbx_seq_one_letter_code
_entity_poly.pdbx_strand_id
1 'polypeptide(L)'
;MKAILTIITFFFFTSSFSQANKLKGAWDNGNGQIFVFKKGGKALWIFYSENQRDTFHITYQSNFSSKPFQLDLSNFTSGPLKGKTLFGIVEFLDKSTIRFDCEAGTEESIRPKEFNPKDTQTYKRKNRI
;
A
#
# COMPACT_ATOMS: atom_id res chain seq x y z
N MET A 1 -36.43 -46.48 -7.57
CA MET A 1 -36.12 -45.16 -6.97
C MET A 1 -34.63 -44.88 -7.14
N LYS A 2 -34.25 -43.91 -7.97
CA LYS A 2 -32.86 -43.43 -8.11
C LYS A 2 -32.78 -42.10 -7.37
N ALA A 3 -32.02 -42.03 -6.28
CA ALA A 3 -31.74 -40.77 -5.60
C ALA A 3 -30.56 -40.10 -6.31
N ILE A 4 -30.79 -38.91 -6.88
CA ILE A 4 -29.75 -38.07 -7.45
C ILE A 4 -29.18 -37.24 -6.29
N LEU A 5 -27.90 -37.45 -5.99
CA LEU A 5 -27.16 -36.70 -4.99
C LEU A 5 -26.66 -35.40 -5.62
N THR A 6 -27.34 -34.29 -5.37
CA THR A 6 -26.88 -32.96 -5.78
C THR A 6 -25.88 -32.44 -4.75
N ILE A 7 -24.59 -32.44 -5.11
CA ILE A 7 -23.54 -31.80 -4.30
C ILE A 7 -23.56 -30.30 -4.63
N ILE A 8 -24.04 -29.48 -3.69
CA ILE A 8 -23.95 -28.01 -3.76
C ILE A 8 -22.57 -27.61 -3.25
N THR A 9 -21.67 -27.25 -4.15
CA THR A 9 -20.36 -26.71 -3.81
C THR A 9 -20.50 -25.23 -3.41
N PHE A 10 -20.53 -24.95 -2.10
CA PHE A 10 -20.40 -23.60 -1.58
C PHE A 10 -18.95 -23.12 -1.73
N PHE A 11 -18.67 -22.29 -2.74
CA PHE A 11 -17.43 -21.52 -2.79
C PHE A 11 -17.50 -20.39 -1.75
N PHE A 12 -16.88 -20.61 -0.59
CA PHE A 12 -16.63 -19.55 0.39
C PHE A 12 -15.58 -18.58 -0.16
N PHE A 13 -16.04 -17.45 -0.73
CA PHE A 13 -15.18 -16.27 -0.93
C PHE A 13 -15.03 -15.52 0.40
N THR A 14 -14.20 -16.05 1.29
CA THR A 14 -13.66 -15.34 2.46
C THR A 14 -12.14 -15.52 2.37
N SER A 15 -11.27 -14.52 2.32
CA SER A 15 -11.27 -13.27 3.08
C SER A 15 -10.03 -12.44 2.69
N SER A 16 -10.18 -11.39 1.89
CA SER A 16 -9.08 -10.42 1.67
C SER A 16 -9.22 -9.16 2.53
N PHE A 17 -10.31 -9.04 3.31
CA PHE A 17 -10.65 -7.81 4.03
C PHE A 17 -9.86 -7.62 5.34
N SER A 18 -9.21 -8.66 5.88
CA SER A 18 -8.59 -8.60 7.22
C SER A 18 -7.25 -7.88 7.26
N GLN A 19 -6.52 -7.82 6.15
CA GLN A 19 -5.13 -7.34 6.13
C GLN A 19 -5.01 -5.86 5.77
N ALA A 20 -5.86 -5.32 4.89
CA ALA A 20 -5.88 -3.89 4.53
C ALA A 20 -6.04 -2.95 5.74
N ASN A 21 -6.63 -3.42 6.85
CA ASN A 21 -6.72 -2.66 8.09
C ASN A 21 -5.36 -2.37 8.75
N LYS A 22 -4.31 -3.17 8.48
CA LYS A 22 -2.98 -2.98 9.09
C LYS A 22 -2.34 -1.64 8.70
N LEU A 23 -2.50 -1.21 7.45
CA LEU A 23 -1.97 0.06 6.96
C LEU A 23 -2.84 1.27 7.29
N LYS A 24 -4.11 1.09 7.66
CA LYS A 24 -5.04 2.22 7.86
C LYS A 24 -4.46 3.23 8.87
N GLY A 25 -4.48 4.52 8.52
CA GLY A 25 -3.95 5.62 9.35
C GLY A 25 -2.87 6.44 8.64
N ALA A 26 -2.29 7.40 9.37
CA ALA A 26 -1.16 8.19 8.89
C ALA A 26 0.19 7.56 9.24
N TRP A 27 1.11 7.67 8.31
CA TRP A 27 2.49 7.22 8.39
C TRP A 27 3.40 8.33 7.88
N ASP A 28 4.34 8.75 8.70
CA ASP A 28 5.21 9.90 8.45
C ASP A 28 6.67 9.45 8.44
N ASN A 29 7.42 9.80 7.41
CA ASN A 29 8.84 9.48 7.34
C ASN A 29 9.74 10.51 8.04
N GLY A 30 9.18 11.60 8.56
CA GLY A 30 9.92 12.70 9.17
C GLY A 30 10.71 13.56 8.18
N ASN A 31 10.72 13.17 6.90
CA ASN A 31 11.51 13.76 5.82
C ASN A 31 10.60 14.36 4.74
N GLY A 32 9.50 15.00 5.17
CA GLY A 32 8.63 15.74 4.28
C GLY A 32 7.56 14.91 3.56
N GLN A 33 7.33 13.65 3.95
CA GLN A 33 6.28 12.82 3.33
C GLN A 33 5.39 12.12 4.37
N ILE A 34 4.08 12.20 4.13
CA ILE A 34 3.07 11.49 4.92
C ILE A 34 2.17 10.69 3.97
N PHE A 35 2.02 9.40 4.25
CA PHE A 35 0.95 8.58 3.70
C PHE A 35 -0.24 8.52 4.65
N VAL A 36 -1.46 8.70 4.13
CA VAL A 36 -2.71 8.49 4.89
C VAL A 36 -3.55 7.43 4.19
N PHE A 37 -3.47 6.19 4.66
CA PHE A 37 -4.25 5.07 4.10
C PHE A 37 -5.67 5.05 4.68
N LYS A 38 -6.66 5.08 3.79
CA LYS A 38 -8.10 5.09 4.11
C LYS A 38 -8.73 3.76 3.69
N LYS A 39 -10.00 3.55 4.07
CA LYS A 39 -10.76 2.37 3.63
C LYS A 39 -10.95 2.37 2.10
N GLY A 40 -11.11 1.18 1.54
CA GLY A 40 -11.46 1.00 0.12
C GLY A 40 -10.34 1.31 -0.85
N GLY A 41 -9.07 1.07 -0.47
CA GLY A 41 -7.93 1.28 -1.36
C GLY A 41 -7.64 2.73 -1.70
N LYS A 42 -8.14 3.70 -0.90
CA LYS A 42 -7.88 5.13 -1.09
C LYS A 42 -6.76 5.58 -0.16
N ALA A 43 -5.88 6.45 -0.63
CA ALA A 43 -4.86 7.06 0.21
C ALA A 43 -4.61 8.53 -0.16
N LEU A 44 -3.96 9.25 0.76
CA LEU A 44 -3.33 10.54 0.47
C LEU A 44 -1.82 10.36 0.55
N TRP A 45 -1.09 10.97 -0.38
CA TRP A 45 0.34 11.20 -0.24
C TRP A 45 0.58 12.69 -0.14
N ILE A 46 1.07 13.11 1.01
CA ILE A 46 1.23 14.50 1.38
C ILE A 46 2.72 14.79 1.40
N PHE A 47 3.15 15.75 0.59
CA PHE A 47 4.47 16.34 0.70
C PHE A 47 4.37 17.60 1.54
N TYR A 48 5.30 17.78 2.49
CA TYR A 48 5.30 18.95 3.36
C TYR A 48 6.71 19.51 3.53
N SER A 49 6.79 20.83 3.60
CA SER A 49 7.94 21.61 4.06
C SER A 49 7.44 22.67 5.05
N GLU A 50 8.31 23.57 5.50
CA GLU A 50 7.92 24.69 6.37
C GLU A 50 6.88 25.61 5.70
N ASN A 51 6.96 25.78 4.37
CA ASN A 51 6.21 26.81 3.64
C ASN A 51 5.21 26.25 2.63
N GLN A 52 5.24 24.95 2.36
CA GLN A 52 4.42 24.35 1.32
C GLN A 52 3.87 22.99 1.75
N ARG A 53 2.66 22.70 1.28
CA ARG A 53 2.03 21.40 1.46
C ARG A 53 1.26 21.00 0.21
N ASP A 54 1.70 19.93 -0.43
CA ASP A 54 1.01 19.34 -1.58
C ASP A 54 0.36 18.02 -1.18
N THR A 55 -0.83 17.75 -1.71
CA THR A 55 -1.58 16.54 -1.40
C THR A 55 -2.05 15.86 -2.67
N PHE A 56 -1.57 14.64 -2.88
CA PHE A 56 -1.98 13.76 -3.97
C PHE A 56 -3.03 12.79 -3.47
N HIS A 57 -4.18 12.76 -4.14
CA HIS A 57 -5.20 11.74 -3.93
C HIS A 57 -4.86 10.53 -4.79
N ILE A 58 -4.52 9.42 -4.14
CA ILE A 58 -4.02 8.22 -4.81
C ILE A 58 -4.84 7.00 -4.39
N THR A 59 -4.65 5.91 -5.11
CA THR A 59 -5.15 4.59 -4.71
C THR A 59 -4.00 3.72 -4.24
N TYR A 60 -4.32 2.73 -3.39
CA TYR A 60 -3.37 1.73 -2.98
C TYR A 60 -3.95 0.31 -3.05
N GLN A 61 -3.09 -0.63 -3.39
CA GLN A 61 -3.36 -2.07 -3.33
C GLN A 61 -2.28 -2.74 -2.50
N SER A 62 -2.68 -3.73 -1.68
CA SER A 62 -1.74 -4.42 -0.79
C SER A 62 -1.95 -5.91 -0.84
N ASN A 63 -0.86 -6.67 -0.88
CA ASN A 63 -0.86 -8.12 -0.74
C ASN A 63 0.09 -8.50 0.41
N PHE A 64 -0.46 -8.80 1.59
CA PHE A 64 0.36 -9.24 2.74
C PHE A 64 0.40 -10.77 2.87
N SER A 65 0.07 -11.49 1.79
CA SER A 65 0.31 -12.94 1.68
C SER A 65 1.60 -13.25 0.91
N SER A 66 2.16 -12.28 0.18
CA SER A 66 3.47 -12.41 -0.47
C SER A 66 4.63 -12.22 0.51
N LYS A 67 5.85 -12.58 0.10
CA LYS A 67 7.09 -12.21 0.79
C LYS A 67 8.11 -11.69 -0.22
N PRO A 68 8.60 -10.44 -0.10
CA PRO A 68 8.15 -9.40 0.84
C PRO A 68 6.67 -9.02 0.61
N PHE A 69 6.04 -8.36 1.59
CA PHE A 69 4.68 -7.87 1.40
C PHE A 69 4.67 -6.81 0.30
N GLN A 70 3.63 -6.80 -0.53
CA GLN A 70 3.50 -5.84 -1.61
C GLN A 70 2.59 -4.68 -1.22
N LEU A 71 2.96 -3.48 -1.65
CA LEU A 71 2.16 -2.26 -1.54
C LEU A 71 2.36 -1.43 -2.81
N ASP A 72 1.28 -1.28 -3.57
CA ASP A 72 1.26 -0.49 -4.80
C ASP A 72 0.53 0.82 -4.57
N LEU A 73 1.07 1.91 -5.11
CA LEU A 73 0.46 3.23 -5.10
C LEU A 73 0.23 3.68 -6.53
N SER A 74 -0.98 4.12 -6.87
CA SER A 74 -1.37 4.40 -8.26
C SER A 74 -2.37 5.56 -8.34
N ASN A 75 -2.84 5.83 -9.57
CA ASN A 75 -3.79 6.90 -9.88
C ASN A 75 -3.22 8.31 -9.62
N PHE A 76 -1.94 8.49 -9.90
CA PHE A 76 -1.32 9.81 -9.94
C PHE A 76 -1.85 10.61 -11.13
N THR A 77 -2.53 11.73 -10.87
CA THR A 77 -3.15 12.57 -11.89
C THR A 77 -2.26 13.73 -12.35
N SER A 78 -1.18 14.03 -11.62
CA SER A 78 -0.25 15.13 -11.88
C SER A 78 1.17 14.79 -11.42
N GLY A 79 2.13 15.65 -11.81
CA GLY A 79 3.54 15.50 -11.46
C GLY A 79 4.29 14.40 -12.23
N PRO A 80 5.55 14.11 -11.87
CA PRO A 80 6.40 13.13 -12.57
C PRO A 80 5.86 11.71 -12.57
N LEU A 81 4.99 11.38 -11.63
CA LEU A 81 4.37 10.06 -11.48
C LEU A 81 3.07 9.91 -12.26
N LYS A 82 2.61 10.93 -12.98
CA LYS A 82 1.33 10.89 -13.71
C LYS A 82 1.26 9.66 -14.62
N GLY A 83 0.21 8.86 -14.44
CA GLY A 83 -0.02 7.63 -15.23
C GLY A 83 0.90 6.45 -14.89
N LYS A 84 1.77 6.57 -13.87
CA LYS A 84 2.60 5.47 -13.37
C LYS A 84 1.98 4.85 -12.10
N THR A 85 2.50 3.70 -11.73
CA THR A 85 2.32 3.06 -10.43
C THR A 85 3.68 2.99 -9.74
N LEU A 86 3.70 3.27 -8.44
CA LEU A 86 4.82 2.89 -7.58
C LEU A 86 4.59 1.44 -7.15
N PHE A 87 5.34 0.53 -7.75
CA PHE A 87 5.31 -0.88 -7.39
C PHE A 87 6.25 -1.11 -6.22
N GLY A 88 5.69 -1.37 -5.04
CA GLY A 88 6.46 -1.36 -3.81
C GLY A 88 6.41 -2.64 -2.99
N ILE A 89 7.39 -2.76 -2.11
CA ILE A 89 7.45 -3.75 -1.04
C ILE A 89 7.40 -3.04 0.30
N VAL A 90 6.75 -3.66 1.28
CA VAL A 90 6.56 -3.09 2.60
C VAL A 90 6.86 -4.13 3.67
N GLU A 91 7.37 -3.70 4.81
CA GLU A 91 7.50 -4.55 5.99
C GLU A 91 7.12 -3.78 7.24
N PHE A 92 6.40 -4.44 8.15
CA PHE A 92 6.14 -3.93 9.49
C PHE A 92 7.30 -4.32 10.39
N LEU A 93 8.13 -3.35 10.78
CA LEU A 93 9.19 -3.54 11.76
C LEU A 93 8.61 -3.71 13.17
N ASP A 94 7.52 -3.00 13.45
CA ASP A 94 6.70 -3.14 14.64
C ASP A 94 5.24 -2.67 14.36
N LYS A 95 4.40 -2.50 15.39
CA LYS A 95 2.99 -2.07 15.26
C LYS A 95 2.82 -0.64 14.71
N SER A 96 3.85 0.17 14.85
CA SER A 96 3.91 1.61 14.57
C SER A 96 4.98 2.01 13.56
N THR A 97 5.80 1.08 13.08
CA THR A 97 6.90 1.36 12.14
C THR A 97 6.81 0.45 10.93
N ILE A 98 6.86 1.05 9.74
CA ILE A 98 7.02 0.32 8.48
C ILE A 98 8.28 0.78 7.76
N ARG A 99 8.87 -0.11 6.96
CA ARG A 99 9.79 0.27 5.88
C ARG A 99 9.14 0.01 4.53
N PHE A 100 9.38 0.89 3.57
CA PHE A 100 8.78 0.87 2.24
C PHE A 100 9.84 1.18 1.19
N ASP A 101 9.88 0.38 0.14
CA ASP A 101 10.75 0.55 -1.02
C ASP A 101 9.90 0.34 -2.27
N CYS A 102 10.11 1.16 -3.31
CA CYS A 102 9.27 1.11 -4.50
C CYS A 102 9.95 1.67 -5.74
N GLU A 103 9.49 1.17 -6.89
CA GLU A 103 9.94 1.64 -8.20
C GLU A 103 8.76 2.15 -9.03
N ALA A 104 8.98 3.22 -9.79
CA ALA A 104 7.94 3.88 -10.58
C ALA A 104 7.89 3.35 -12.02
N GLY A 105 6.74 2.85 -12.47
CA GLY A 105 6.60 2.37 -13.85
C GLY A 105 5.19 1.99 -14.23
N THR A 106 5.06 1.27 -15.35
CA THR A 106 3.77 0.83 -15.90
C THR A 106 3.53 -0.66 -15.72
N GLU A 107 4.55 -1.43 -15.38
CA GLU A 107 4.51 -2.89 -15.28
C GLU A 107 5.01 -3.36 -13.91
N GLU A 108 4.40 -4.40 -13.34
CA GLU A 108 4.77 -4.92 -12.02
C GLU A 108 6.20 -5.50 -11.97
N SER A 109 6.77 -5.88 -13.11
CA SER A 109 8.10 -6.51 -13.19
C SER A 109 9.24 -5.66 -12.63
N ILE A 110 9.04 -4.35 -12.48
CA ILE A 110 10.03 -3.44 -11.90
C ILE A 110 10.05 -3.46 -10.36
N ARG A 111 9.06 -4.10 -9.72
CA ARG A 111 8.92 -4.11 -8.27
C ARG A 111 10.24 -4.58 -7.63
N PRO A 112 10.75 -3.85 -6.61
CA PRO A 112 11.90 -4.31 -5.84
C PRO A 112 11.68 -5.73 -5.31
N LYS A 113 12.70 -6.58 -5.41
CA LYS A 113 12.67 -7.95 -4.86
C LYS A 113 13.14 -7.99 -3.41
N GLU A 114 13.91 -6.99 -3.02
CA GLU A 114 14.52 -6.82 -1.71
C GLU A 114 14.61 -5.33 -1.37
N PHE A 115 14.81 -5.02 -0.09
CA PHE A 115 14.95 -3.63 0.38
C PHE A 115 16.36 -3.13 0.07
N ASN A 116 16.47 -2.07 -0.73
CA ASN A 116 17.71 -1.35 -0.95
C ASN A 116 17.88 -0.26 0.12
N PRO A 117 18.95 -0.27 0.95
CA PRO A 117 19.17 0.73 1.98
C PRO A 117 19.21 2.19 1.49
N LYS A 118 19.50 2.40 0.20
CA LYS A 118 19.53 3.75 -0.41
C LYS A 118 18.15 4.31 -0.74
N ASP A 119 17.21 3.45 -1.09
CA ASP A 119 15.89 3.84 -1.61
C ASP A 119 14.77 3.56 -0.59
N THR A 120 15.02 2.63 0.34
CA THR A 120 14.10 2.28 1.42
C THR A 120 13.86 3.46 2.35
N GLN A 121 12.58 3.78 2.56
CA GLN A 121 12.13 4.80 3.49
C GLN A 121 11.43 4.16 4.70
N THR A 122 11.66 4.70 5.88
CA THR A 122 10.99 4.29 7.11
C THR A 122 9.89 5.28 7.46
N TYR A 123 8.71 4.78 7.79
CA TYR A 123 7.58 5.59 8.23
C TYR A 123 7.10 5.16 9.60
N LYS A 124 6.79 6.15 10.45
CA LYS A 124 6.20 5.95 11.77
C LYS A 124 4.74 6.37 11.78
N ARG A 125 3.91 5.58 12.44
CA ARG A 125 2.48 5.84 12.59
C ARG A 125 2.27 7.13 13.38
N LYS A 126 1.49 8.07 12.83
CA LYS A 126 1.04 9.25 13.58
C LYS A 126 -0.20 8.89 14.40
N ASN A 127 -0.13 9.15 15.70
CA ASN A 127 -1.23 8.90 16.63
C ASN A 127 -2.32 9.99 16.56
N ARG A 128 -2.09 11.12 15.86
CA ARG A 128 -3.04 12.21 15.63
C ARG A 128 -2.81 12.83 14.24
N ILE A 129 -3.87 13.02 13.46
CA ILE A 129 -3.95 13.87 12.26
C ILE A 129 -5.11 14.82 12.49
#